data_AF-A0A4U6WGV3-F1
#
_entry.id   AF-A0A4U6WGV3-F1
#
_cell.length_a   1.000
_cell.length_b   1.000
_cell.length_c   1.000
_cell.angle_alpha   90.00
_cell.angle_beta   90.00
_cell.angle_gamma   90.00
#
_symmetry.space_group_name_H-M   'P 1'
#
loop_
_entity.id
_entity.type
_entity.pdbx_description
1 polymer ?
#
loop_
_entity_poly.entity_id
_entity_poly.type
_entity_poly.pdbx_seq_one_letter_code
_entity_poly.pdbx_strand_id
1 'polypeptide(L)'
;MGADYYETEATKELLAEKAGIPIAIVKNSHIRRATVDKNARIGDIVKIINVDGVPEAARERNGYLIKGGIVTVIKDALLPSRTVI
;
A
#
# COMPACT_ATOMS: atom_id res chain seq x y z
N MET A 1 4.41 -13.10 -0.76
CA MET A 1 3.44 -12.27 -0.02
C MET A 1 2.93 -13.10 1.14
N GLY A 2 3.09 -12.63 2.38
CA GLY A 2 2.69 -13.36 3.58
C GLY A 2 1.99 -12.41 4.54
N ALA A 3 0.67 -12.52 4.63
CA ALA A 3 -0.11 -11.89 5.68
C ALA A 3 -0.29 -12.94 6.79
N ASP A 4 0.07 -12.60 8.02
CA ASP A 4 -0.09 -13.51 9.16
C ASP A 4 -1.58 -13.67 9.54
N TYR A 5 -2.45 -12.77 9.05
CA TYR A 5 -3.91 -12.83 9.18
C TYR A 5 -4.59 -12.27 7.93
N TYR A 6 -5.61 -12.96 7.42
CA TYR A 6 -6.54 -12.43 6.41
C TYR A 6 -7.78 -11.88 7.11
N GLU A 7 -8.14 -10.62 6.84
CA GLU A 7 -9.39 -10.03 7.37
C GLU A 7 -10.60 -10.78 6.77
N THR A 8 -11.51 -11.20 7.65
CA THR A 8 -12.79 -11.79 7.27
C THR A 8 -13.68 -10.76 6.59
N GLU A 9 -14.59 -11.20 5.71
CA GLU A 9 -15.51 -10.30 4.99
C GLU A 9 -16.29 -9.36 5.92
N ALA A 10 -16.68 -9.84 7.11
CA ALA A 10 -17.34 -9.03 8.15
C ALA A 10 -16.49 -7.87 8.66
N THR A 11 -15.15 -8.02 8.68
CA THR A 11 -14.22 -6.97 9.08
C THR A 11 -14.11 -5.92 7.99
N LYS A 12 -14.12 -6.33 6.71
CA LYS A 12 -14.11 -5.42 5.55
C LYS A 12 -15.35 -4.51 5.51
N GLU A 13 -16.52 -5.05 5.82
CA GLU A 13 -17.78 -4.28 5.91
C GLU A 13 -17.75 -3.27 7.06
N LEU A 14 -17.25 -3.66 8.23
CA LEU A 14 -17.11 -2.80 9.40
C LEU A 14 -16.08 -1.66 9.18
N LEU A 15 -15.01 -1.94 8.43
CA LEU A 15 -14.03 -0.93 8.02
C LEU A 15 -14.59 0.02 6.95
N ALA A 16 -15.37 -0.49 6.00
CA ALA A 16 -16.07 0.33 5.02
C ALA A 16 -17.08 1.29 5.69
N GLU A 17 -17.78 0.82 6.72
CA GLU A 17 -18.72 1.63 7.51
C GLU A 17 -18.01 2.66 8.41
N LYS A 18 -16.77 2.37 8.85
CA LYS A 18 -15.92 3.27 9.65
C LYS A 18 -14.93 4.12 8.85
N ALA A 19 -15.01 4.14 7.51
CA ALA A 19 -14.06 4.81 6.62
C ALA A 19 -12.58 4.40 6.79
N GLY A 20 -12.32 3.20 7.31
CA GLY A 20 -10.97 2.68 7.48
C GLY A 20 -10.51 1.84 6.28
N ILE A 21 -9.21 1.88 5.99
CA ILE A 21 -8.60 1.15 4.87
C ILE A 21 -8.31 -0.29 5.33
N PRO A 22 -8.88 -1.34 4.69
CA PRO A 22 -8.65 -2.73 5.07
C PRO A 22 -7.18 -3.16 4.85
N ILE A 23 -6.78 -4.22 5.53
CA ILE A 23 -5.41 -4.76 5.54
C ILE A 23 -5.04 -5.44 4.21
N ALA A 24 -6.00 -5.83 3.35
CA ALA A 24 -5.65 -6.37 2.04
C ALA A 24 -6.79 -6.43 0.98
N ILE A 25 -6.34 -6.38 -0.27
CA ILE A 25 -7.01 -6.35 -1.58
C ILE A 25 -7.54 -4.98 -1.97
N VAL A 26 -6.70 -4.33 -2.77
CA VAL A 26 -6.88 -2.99 -3.28
C VAL A 26 -7.67 -3.05 -4.57
N LYS A 27 -8.95 -2.66 -4.53
CA LYS A 27 -9.75 -2.62 -5.76
C LYS A 27 -9.17 -1.52 -6.66
N ASN A 28 -8.95 -1.84 -7.94
CA ASN A 28 -8.49 -0.91 -8.98
C ASN A 28 -7.12 -0.22 -8.78
N SER A 29 -6.20 -0.86 -8.04
CA SER A 29 -4.84 -0.29 -7.85
C SER A 29 -3.81 -0.96 -8.74
N HIS A 30 -2.78 -0.20 -9.11
CA HIS A 30 -1.74 -0.64 -10.02
C HIS A 30 -0.39 -0.64 -9.32
N ILE A 31 0.17 -1.83 -9.09
CA ILE A 31 1.42 -2.01 -8.36
C ILE A 31 2.43 -2.65 -9.32
N ARG A 32 3.53 -1.96 -9.61
CA ARG A 32 4.57 -2.41 -10.53
C ARG A 32 5.95 -2.16 -9.94
N ARG A 33 6.83 -3.17 -10.00
CA ARG A 33 8.19 -3.12 -9.43
C ARG A 33 8.17 -2.62 -7.98
N ALA A 34 7.29 -3.20 -7.16
CA ALA A 34 7.13 -2.79 -5.78
C ALA A 34 6.95 -3.98 -4.83
N THR A 35 7.41 -3.79 -3.60
CA THR A 35 7.25 -4.70 -2.47
C THR A 35 6.35 -4.03 -1.45
N VAL A 36 5.41 -4.78 -0.90
CA VAL A 36 4.53 -4.31 0.17
C VAL A 36 4.84 -5.15 1.40
N ASP A 37 5.29 -4.50 2.46
CA ASP A 37 5.64 -5.17 3.72
C ASP A 37 4.37 -5.50 4.53
N LYS A 38 4.52 -6.27 5.60
CA LYS A 38 3.43 -6.78 6.42
C LYS A 38 2.55 -5.64 6.97
N ASN A 39 1.24 -5.89 6.99
CA ASN A 39 0.22 -5.01 7.56
C ASN A 39 0.10 -3.62 6.90
N ALA A 40 0.75 -3.38 5.76
CA ALA A 40 0.55 -2.14 5.03
C ALA A 40 -0.91 -2.02 4.56
N ARG A 41 -1.52 -0.88 4.83
CA ARG A 41 -2.89 -0.53 4.44
C ARG A 41 -2.84 0.32 3.19
N ILE A 42 -3.38 -0.19 2.09
CA ILE A 42 -3.39 0.51 0.80
C ILE A 42 -4.84 0.87 0.46
N GLY A 43 -5.10 2.17 0.33
CA GLY A 43 -6.40 2.71 -0.05
C GLY A 43 -6.75 2.42 -1.51
N ASP A 44 -7.97 2.78 -1.92
CA ASP A 44 -8.45 2.52 -3.27
C ASP A 44 -7.75 3.38 -4.34
N ILE A 45 -7.60 2.82 -5.55
CA ILE A 45 -7.06 3.51 -6.74
C ILE A 45 -5.64 4.06 -6.51
N VAL A 46 -4.83 3.35 -5.72
CA VAL A 46 -3.41 3.67 -5.52
C VAL A 46 -2.59 3.18 -6.71
N LYS A 47 -1.61 3.99 -7.14
CA LYS A 47 -0.64 3.62 -8.17
C LYS A 47 0.75 3.62 -7.56
N ILE A 48 1.37 2.45 -7.46
CA ILE A 48 2.73 2.28 -6.99
C ILE A 48 3.57 1.85 -8.19
N ILE A 49 4.05 2.84 -8.97
CA ILE A 49 4.69 2.59 -10.27
C ILE A 49 6.02 3.31 -10.44
N ASN A 50 6.41 4.18 -9.50
CA ASN A 50 7.57 5.04 -9.59
C ASN A 50 7.53 5.87 -10.88
N VAL A 51 6.53 6.75 -11.01
CA VAL A 51 6.27 7.51 -12.25
C VAL A 51 7.49 8.29 -12.72
N ASP A 52 8.23 8.84 -11.77
CA ASP A 52 9.40 9.69 -12.02
C ASP A 52 10.69 8.86 -12.25
N GLY A 53 10.62 7.52 -12.15
CA GLY A 53 11.76 6.64 -12.37
C GLY A 53 12.90 6.86 -11.36
N VAL A 54 12.57 7.29 -10.14
CA VAL A 54 13.55 7.66 -9.12
C VAL A 54 14.38 6.43 -8.72
N PRO A 55 15.72 6.48 -8.73
CA PRO A 55 16.55 5.34 -8.36
C PRO A 55 16.55 5.09 -6.85
N GLU A 56 16.65 6.15 -6.04
CA GLU A 56 16.62 6.07 -4.57
C GLU A 56 15.80 7.21 -3.96
N ALA A 57 14.95 6.89 -2.98
CA ALA A 57 14.19 7.85 -2.21
C ALA A 57 13.88 7.34 -0.81
N ALA A 58 14.15 8.14 0.21
CA ALA A 58 13.77 7.86 1.59
C ALA A 58 12.51 8.67 1.95
N ARG A 59 11.34 8.11 1.67
CA ARG A 59 10.03 8.73 1.92
C ARG A 59 9.28 8.03 3.04
N GLU A 60 9.99 7.61 4.08
CA GLU A 60 9.43 6.83 5.20
C GLU A 60 8.27 7.55 5.89
N ARG A 61 8.32 8.89 5.95
CA ARG A 61 7.20 9.72 6.44
C ARG A 61 5.91 9.55 5.64
N ASN A 62 6.02 9.17 4.37
CA ASN A 62 4.92 8.90 3.46
C ASN A 62 4.62 7.39 3.36
N GLY A 63 5.29 6.55 4.16
CA GLY A 63 5.05 5.12 4.22
C GLY A 63 5.76 4.28 3.14
N TYR A 64 6.73 4.82 2.41
CA TYR A 64 7.46 4.05 1.40
C TYR A 64 8.92 4.50 1.25
N LEU A 65 9.72 3.63 0.64
CA LEU A 65 11.09 3.90 0.23
C LEU A 65 11.32 3.38 -1.18
N ILE A 66 12.26 3.97 -1.90
CA ILE A 66 12.67 3.50 -3.23
C ILE A 66 14.14 3.12 -3.15
N LYS A 67 14.48 1.90 -3.58
CA LYS A 67 15.85 1.42 -3.70
C LYS A 67 16.02 0.69 -5.03
N GLY A 68 16.97 1.12 -5.85
CA GLY A 68 17.18 0.57 -7.19
C GLY A 68 15.94 0.68 -8.11
N GLY A 69 15.13 1.73 -7.92
CA GLY A 69 13.87 1.93 -8.64
C GLY A 69 12.76 0.93 -8.26
N ILE A 70 12.92 0.18 -7.17
CA ILE A 70 11.89 -0.68 -6.59
C ILE A 70 11.25 0.06 -5.42
N VAL A 71 9.93 0.23 -5.45
CA VAL A 71 9.19 0.86 -4.36
C VAL A 71 8.91 -0.15 -3.27
N THR A 72 9.31 0.12 -2.03
CA THR A 72 8.98 -0.71 -0.87
C THR A 72 8.06 0.09 0.04
N VAL A 73 6.82 -0.36 0.19
CA VAL A 73 5.88 0.15 1.20
C VAL A 73 6.26 -0.47 2.53
N ILE A 74 6.52 0.35 3.54
CA ILE A 74 7.05 -0.11 4.83
C ILE A 74 5.95 -0.77 5.69
N LYS A 75 6.38 -1.54 6.69
CA LYS A 75 5.48 -2.23 7.62
C LYS A 75 4.53 -1.24 8.31
N ASP A 76 3.26 -1.65 8.46
CA ASP A 76 2.19 -0.86 9.10
C ASP A 76 1.94 0.52 8.44
N ALA A 77 2.49 0.76 7.23
CA ALA A 77 2.27 2.00 6.50
C ALA A 77 0.83 2.12 6.04
N LEU A 78 0.35 3.37 5.98
CA LEU A 78 -0.95 3.70 5.41
C LEU A 78 -0.74 4.55 4.15
N LEU A 79 -1.12 4.00 3.00
CA LEU A 79 -1.18 4.71 1.73
C LEU A 79 -2.64 5.14 1.49
N PRO A 80 -2.93 6.45 1.53
CA PRO A 80 -4.28 6.95 1.27
C PRO A 80 -4.79 6.59 -0.13
N SER A 81 -6.11 6.54 -0.30
CA SER A 81 -6.72 6.35 -1.62
C SER A 81 -6.24 7.42 -2.60
N ARG A 82 -6.09 7.04 -3.89
CA ARG A 82 -5.58 7.89 -4.98
C ARG A 82 -4.11 8.33 -4.85
N THR A 83 -3.34 7.73 -3.94
CA THR A 83 -1.89 7.99 -3.88
C THR A 83 -1.20 7.50 -5.16
N VAL A 84 -0.30 8.32 -5.70
CA VAL A 84 0.56 7.97 -6.84
C VAL A 84 2.01 8.09 -6.40
N ILE A 85 2.75 7.00 -6.55
CA ILE A 85 4.20 6.88 -6.32
C ILE A 85 4.84 6.56 -7.66
#